data_AF-A0A4Y9N363-F1
#
_entry.id   AF-A0A4Y9N363-F1
#
_cell.length_a   1.000
_cell.length_b   1.000
_cell.length_c   1.000
_cell.angle_alpha   90.00
_cell.angle_beta   90.00
_cell.angle_gamma   90.00
#
_symmetry.space_group_name_H-M   'P 1'
#
loop_
_entity.id
_entity.type
_entity.pdbx_description
1 polymer ?
#
loop_
_entity_poly.entity_id
_entity_poly.type
_entity_poly.pdbx_seq_one_letter_code
_entity_poly.pdbx_strand_id
1 'polypeptide(L)'
;MKDVSLYRSSELVPSDVRLAARTVSRHHVGGQARIAKIDVDTDVVMAKIDALTTATGSAMSNMVRVAQVQRQLEQLVPEASGRLAMLADDHALAMSDAVADLRRDMRRR
;
A
#
# COMPACT_ATOMS: atom_id res chain seq x y z
N MET A 1 -7.56 -29.72 -57.33
CA MET A 1 -6.86 -29.85 -56.03
C MET A 1 -5.79 -28.78 -55.97
N LYS A 2 -5.99 -27.74 -55.15
CA LYS A 2 -5.00 -26.67 -54.95
C LYS A 2 -4.15 -27.06 -53.75
N ASP A 3 -2.88 -27.33 -53.98
CA ASP A 3 -1.92 -27.67 -52.93
C ASP A 3 -1.65 -26.46 -52.03
N VAL A 4 -1.90 -26.67 -50.74
CA VAL A 4 -1.50 -25.79 -49.66
C VAL A 4 -0.01 -25.96 -49.44
N SER A 5 0.80 -25.21 -50.17
CA SER A 5 2.26 -25.14 -49.95
C SER A 5 2.69 -23.70 -49.72
N LEU A 6 2.28 -23.13 -48.58
CA LEU A 6 2.69 -21.79 -48.12
C LEU A 6 3.54 -21.80 -46.83
N TYR A 7 3.96 -22.98 -46.36
CA TYR A 7 4.94 -23.11 -45.28
C TYR A 7 6.21 -23.80 -45.79
N ARG A 8 6.89 -23.17 -46.76
CA ARG A 8 8.28 -23.50 -47.05
C ARG A 8 9.13 -22.61 -46.14
N SER A 9 9.61 -23.21 -45.05
CA SER A 9 10.66 -22.68 -44.18
C SER A 9 11.80 -22.13 -45.03
N SER A 10 11.83 -20.81 -45.23
CA SER A 10 13.03 -20.10 -45.66
C SER A 10 14.03 -20.22 -44.50
N GLU A 11 15.13 -20.91 -44.76
CA GLU A 11 16.20 -21.20 -43.82
C GLU A 11 16.64 -19.92 -43.09
N LEU A 12 16.34 -19.85 -41.79
CA LEU A 12 16.87 -18.80 -40.92
C LEU A 12 18.40 -18.93 -40.92
N VAL A 13 19.09 -17.91 -41.42
CA VAL A 13 20.55 -17.90 -41.48
C VAL A 13 21.08 -17.84 -40.04
N PRO A 14 22.21 -18.51 -39.69
CA PRO A 14 22.73 -18.52 -38.31
C PRO A 14 23.01 -17.13 -37.70
N SER A 15 23.13 -16.08 -38.52
CA SER A 15 23.18 -14.68 -38.08
C SER A 15 21.84 -14.21 -37.48
N ASP A 16 20.73 -14.57 -38.11
CA ASP A 16 19.39 -14.10 -37.77
C ASP A 16 18.89 -14.76 -36.49
N VAL A 17 19.22 -16.04 -36.32
CA VAL A 17 18.98 -16.77 -35.06
C VAL A 17 19.75 -16.14 -33.90
N ARG A 18 21.00 -15.73 -34.11
CA ARG A 18 21.81 -15.07 -33.06
C ARG A 18 21.31 -13.67 -32.74
N LEU A 19 20.85 -12.91 -33.74
CA LEU A 19 20.25 -11.60 -33.54
C LEU A 19 18.92 -11.71 -32.77
N ALA A 20 18.04 -12.63 -33.19
CA ALA A 20 16.78 -12.90 -32.51
C ALA A 20 17.01 -13.36 -31.06
N ALA A 21 17.95 -14.27 -30.82
CA ALA A 21 18.30 -14.72 -29.47
C ALA A 21 18.83 -13.57 -28.59
N ARG A 22 19.65 -12.66 -29.12
CA ARG A 22 20.11 -11.46 -28.40
C ARG A 22 18.97 -10.51 -28.08
N THR A 23 18.05 -10.30 -29.01
CA THR A 23 16.87 -9.45 -28.82
C THR A 23 15.94 -10.04 -27.76
N VAL A 24 15.66 -11.35 -27.81
CA VAL A 24 14.89 -12.07 -26.79
C VAL A 24 15.56 -12.01 -25.43
N SER A 25 16.87 -12.22 -25.36
CA SER A 25 17.63 -12.12 -24.10
C SER A 25 17.56 -10.71 -23.49
N ARG A 26 17.71 -9.66 -24.29
CA ARG A 26 17.54 -8.26 -23.84
C ARG A 26 16.14 -7.97 -23.34
N HIS A 27 15.10 -8.44 -24.05
CA HIS A 27 13.71 -8.27 -23.61
C HIS A 27 13.41 -9.07 -22.34
N HIS A 28 13.98 -10.26 -22.18
CA HIS A 28 13.85 -11.07 -20.98
C HIS A 28 14.47 -10.35 -19.78
N VAL A 29 15.72 -9.88 -19.90
CA VAL A 29 16.40 -9.12 -18.83
C VAL A 29 15.66 -7.81 -18.51
N GLY A 30 15.24 -7.05 -19.52
CA GLY A 30 14.45 -5.84 -19.32
C GLY A 30 13.03 -6.10 -18.79
N GLY A 31 12.48 -7.28 -19.02
CA GLY A 31 11.22 -7.75 -18.43
C GLY A 31 11.41 -8.07 -16.95
N GLN A 32 12.45 -8.84 -16.61
CA GLN A 32 12.80 -9.17 -15.23
C GLN A 32 13.07 -7.92 -14.38
N ALA A 33 13.79 -6.94 -14.92
CA ALA A 33 14.02 -5.67 -14.21
C ALA A 33 12.72 -4.87 -13.97
N ARG A 34 11.77 -4.92 -14.91
CA ARG A 34 10.46 -4.27 -14.74
C ARG A 34 9.59 -4.99 -13.71
N ILE A 35 9.60 -6.32 -13.70
CA ILE A 35 8.89 -7.12 -12.70
C ILE A 35 9.48 -6.85 -11.31
N ALA A 36 10.80 -6.95 -11.16
CA ALA A 36 11.47 -6.67 -9.89
C ALA A 36 11.18 -5.25 -9.37
N LYS A 37 11.06 -4.26 -10.26
CA LYS A 37 10.63 -2.91 -9.88
C LYS A 37 9.19 -2.89 -9.35
N ILE A 38 8.26 -3.53 -10.06
CA ILE A 38 6.87 -3.62 -9.64
C ILE A 38 6.75 -4.32 -8.28
N ASP A 39 7.53 -5.39 -8.06
CA ASP A 39 7.54 -6.12 -6.79
C ASP A 39 7.99 -5.20 -5.64
N VAL A 40 9.10 -4.48 -5.82
CA VAL A 40 9.58 -3.51 -4.81
C VAL A 40 8.56 -2.39 -4.58
N ASP A 41 7.98 -1.82 -5.63
CA ASP A 41 6.96 -0.78 -5.51
C ASP A 41 5.72 -1.31 -4.77
N THR A 42 5.34 -2.57 -5.03
CA THR A 42 4.22 -3.25 -4.36
C THR A 42 4.51 -3.47 -2.88
N ASP A 43 5.69 -3.97 -2.54
CA ASP A 43 6.11 -4.20 -1.15
C ASP A 43 6.06 -2.91 -0.33
N VAL A 44 6.54 -1.80 -0.90
CA VAL A 44 6.48 -0.48 -0.27
C VAL A 44 5.03 -0.04 -0.02
N VAL A 45 4.15 -0.24 -1.01
CA VAL A 45 2.73 0.12 -0.87
C VAL A 45 2.05 -0.74 0.19
N MET A 46 2.29 -2.06 0.19
CA MET A 46 1.73 -2.97 1.19
C MET A 46 2.20 -2.61 2.60
N ALA A 47 3.49 -2.35 2.78
CA ALA A 47 4.03 -1.92 4.07
C ALA A 47 3.40 -0.59 4.57
N LYS A 48 3.14 0.36 3.67
CA LYS A 48 2.44 1.61 4.02
C LYS A 48 0.99 1.36 4.45
N ILE A 49 0.28 0.46 3.75
CA ILE A 49 -1.10 0.08 4.09
C ILE A 49 -1.15 -0.60 5.46
N ASP A 50 -0.25 -1.53 5.73
CA ASP A 50 -0.19 -2.25 7.01
C ASP A 50 0.11 -1.31 8.17
N ALA A 51 1.08 -0.41 7.99
CA ALA A 51 1.44 0.58 8.99
C ALA A 51 0.27 1.55 9.25
N LEU A 52 -0.43 2.03 8.21
CA LEU A 52 -1.60 2.90 8.36
C LEU A 52 -2.75 2.17 9.06
N THR A 53 -3.00 0.91 8.72
CA THR A 53 -4.03 0.06 9.33
C THR A 53 -3.75 -0.15 10.81
N THR A 54 -2.51 -0.47 11.16
CA THR A 54 -2.05 -0.65 12.54
C THR A 54 -2.19 0.63 13.36
N ALA A 55 -1.75 1.77 12.80
CA ALA A 55 -1.86 3.07 13.46
C ALA A 55 -3.32 3.47 13.70
N THR A 56 -4.17 3.33 12.67
CA THR A 56 -5.60 3.66 12.76
C THR A 56 -6.31 2.73 13.75
N GLY A 57 -6.02 1.43 13.72
CA GLY A 57 -6.55 0.46 14.68
C GLY A 57 -6.18 0.79 16.13
N SER A 58 -4.91 1.17 16.35
CA SER A 58 -4.43 1.59 17.66
C SER A 58 -5.11 2.88 18.13
N ALA A 59 -5.26 3.87 17.24
CA ALA A 59 -5.97 5.11 17.53
C ALA A 59 -7.44 4.84 17.92
N MET A 60 -8.15 4.00 17.17
CA MET A 60 -9.53 3.61 17.50
C MET A 60 -9.62 2.89 18.85
N SER A 61 -8.70 1.97 19.14
CA SER A 61 -8.66 1.29 20.43
C SER A 61 -8.47 2.27 21.60
N ASN A 62 -7.56 3.24 21.44
CA ASN A 62 -7.33 4.28 22.44
C ASN A 62 -8.55 5.19 22.61
N MET A 63 -9.22 5.59 21.53
CA MET A 63 -10.45 6.38 21.60
C MET A 63 -11.56 5.64 22.36
N VAL A 64 -11.74 4.34 22.10
CA VAL A 64 -12.70 3.51 22.85
C VAL A 64 -12.37 3.51 24.34
N ARG A 65 -11.09 3.36 24.69
CA ARG A 65 -10.64 3.41 26.09
C ARG A 65 -10.95 4.76 26.75
N VAL A 66 -10.68 5.87 26.06
CA VAL A 66 -10.99 7.22 26.56
C VAL A 66 -12.50 7.39 26.78
N ALA A 67 -13.32 6.96 25.81
CA ALA A 67 -14.78 7.03 25.94
C ALA A 67 -15.32 6.18 27.10
N GLN A 68 -14.73 5.02 27.36
CA GLN A 68 -15.07 4.18 28.52
C GLN A 68 -14.72 4.88 29.83
N VAL A 69 -13.53 5.46 29.93
CA VAL A 69 -13.09 6.21 31.12
C VAL A 69 -13.97 7.44 31.35
N GLN A 70 -14.31 8.18 30.29
CA GLN A 70 -15.24 9.32 30.36
C GLN A 70 -16.56 8.90 31.00
N ARG A 71 -17.21 7.85 30.48
CA ARG A 71 -18.49 7.36 31.01
C ARG A 71 -18.42 6.96 32.48
N GLN A 72 -17.30 6.35 32.89
CA GLN A 72 -17.08 6.00 34.30
C GLN A 72 -16.92 7.26 35.17
N LEU A 73 -16.17 8.25 34.70
CA LEU A 73 -15.96 9.50 35.43
C LEU A 73 -17.25 10.34 35.53
N GLU A 74 -18.08 10.34 34.49
CA GLU A 74 -19.38 11.03 34.50
C GLU A 74 -20.35 10.47 35.54
N GLN A 75 -20.26 9.17 35.84
CA GLN A 75 -21.03 8.55 36.92
C GLN A 75 -20.56 8.98 38.32
N LEU A 76 -19.27 9.28 38.45
CA LEU A 76 -18.67 9.70 39.73
C LEU A 76 -18.79 11.21 39.96
N VAL A 77 -18.67 12.02 38.91
CA VAL A 77 -18.63 13.48 38.97
C VAL A 77 -19.50 14.08 37.86
N PRO A 78 -20.84 14.08 38.02
CA PRO A 78 -21.77 14.55 36.98
C PRO A 78 -21.56 16.03 36.62
N GLU A 79 -21.18 16.87 37.59
CA GLU A 79 -20.91 18.29 37.37
C GLU A 79 -19.73 18.57 36.42
N ALA A 80 -18.85 17.57 36.21
CA ALA A 80 -17.70 17.68 35.32
C ALA A 80 -17.97 17.14 33.91
N SER A 81 -19.13 16.53 33.62
CA SER A 81 -19.40 15.84 32.36
C SER A 81 -19.14 16.71 31.13
N GLY A 82 -19.56 17.97 31.13
CA GLY A 82 -19.29 18.89 30.00
C GLY A 82 -17.79 19.12 29.75
N ARG A 83 -16.98 19.19 30.80
CA ARG A 83 -15.51 19.34 30.67
C ARG A 83 -14.86 18.05 30.20
N LEU A 84 -15.35 16.90 30.66
CA LEU A 84 -14.88 15.58 30.26
C LEU A 84 -15.21 15.30 28.78
N ALA A 85 -16.40 15.68 28.32
CA ALA A 85 -16.77 15.60 26.92
C ALA A 85 -15.85 16.45 26.03
N MET A 86 -15.61 17.71 26.42
CA MET A 86 -14.70 18.59 25.69
C MET A 86 -13.28 18.01 25.59
N LEU A 87 -12.76 17.41 26.68
CA LEU A 87 -11.45 16.76 26.68
C LEU A 87 -11.42 15.50 25.79
N ALA A 88 -12.49 14.71 25.79
CA ALA A 88 -12.60 13.54 24.94
C ALA A 88 -12.64 13.91 23.45
N ASP A 89 -13.36 14.98 23.11
CA ASP A 89 -13.44 15.50 21.74
C ASP A 89 -12.08 16.04 21.26
N ASP A 90 -11.38 16.82 22.09
CA ASP A 90 -10.03 17.31 21.80
C ASP A 90 -9.05 16.15 21.56
N HIS A 91 -9.13 15.10 22.39
CA HIS A 91 -8.33 13.89 22.20
C HIS A 91 -8.62 13.19 20.87
N ALA A 92 -9.89 13.09 20.46
CA ALA A 92 -10.28 12.50 19.19
C ALA A 92 -9.73 13.29 18.00
N LEU A 93 -9.76 14.63 18.08
CA LEU A 93 -9.17 15.51 17.07
C LEU A 93 -7.64 15.32 16.98
N ALA A 94 -6.95 15.33 18.12
CA ALA A 94 -5.50 15.13 18.15
C ALA A 94 -5.09 13.76 17.58
N MET A 95 -5.86 12.70 17.85
CA MET A 95 -5.62 11.38 17.27
C MET A 95 -5.84 11.36 15.76
N SER A 96 -6.89 12.03 15.27
CA SER A 96 -7.14 12.19 13.84
C SER A 96 -5.99 12.92 13.14
N ASP A 97 -5.48 14.00 13.74
CA ASP A 97 -4.36 14.76 13.18
C ASP A 97 -3.07 13.94 13.15
N ALA A 98 -2.75 13.19 14.20
CA ALA A 98 -1.58 12.33 14.25
C ALA A 98 -1.60 11.25 13.15
N VAL A 99 -2.77 10.61 12.92
CA VAL A 99 -2.92 9.63 11.83
C VAL A 99 -2.84 10.32 10.46
N ALA A 100 -3.39 11.52 10.31
CA ALA A 100 -3.30 12.30 9.08
C ALA A 100 -1.85 12.69 8.75
N ASP A 101 -1.05 13.08 9.76
CA ASP A 101 0.37 13.40 9.60
C ASP A 101 1.19 12.17 9.25
N LEU A 102 0.95 11.03 9.90
CA LEU A 102 1.57 9.76 9.53
C LEU A 102 1.32 9.43 8.05
N ARG A 103 0.07 9.57 7.59
CA ARG A 103 -0.30 9.35 6.18
C ARG A 103 0.43 10.32 5.24
N ARG A 104 0.59 11.58 5.63
CA ARG A 104 1.33 12.59 4.84
C ARG A 104 2.82 12.22 4.75
N ASP A 105 3.43 11.79 5.85
CA ASP A 105 4.84 11.40 5.89
C ASP A 105 5.11 10.14 5.07
N MET A 106 4.21 9.16 5.13
CA MET A 106 4.25 7.98 4.26
C MET A 106 4.12 8.32 2.77
N ARG A 107 3.48 9.44 2.40
CA ARG A 107 3.39 9.88 1.01
C ARG A 107 4.68 10.55 0.53
N ARG A 108 5.44 11.18 1.43
CA ARG A 108 6.67 11.91 1.11
C ARG A 108 7.91 11.01 1.02
N ARG A 109 7.91 9.90 1.76
CA ARG A 109 8.97 8.88 1.79
C ARG A 109 8.64 7.74 0.84
#